data_AF-A0A4Y8WQC8-F1
#
_entry.id   AF-A0A4Y8WQC8-F1
#
_cell.length_a   1.000
_cell.length_b   1.000
_cell.length_c   1.000
_cell.angle_alpha   90.00
_cell.angle_beta   90.00
_cell.angle_gamma   90.00
#
_symmetry.space_group_name_H-M   'P 1'
#
loop_
_entity.id
_entity.type
_entity.pdbx_description
1 polymer ?
#
loop_
_entity_poly.entity_id
_entity_poly.type
_entity_poly.pdbx_seq_one_letter_code
_entity_poly.pdbx_strand_id
1 'polypeptide(L)'
;MPQITKGGKFIFGISHIREDLTIQIPEQAVHEYALTDVENIILITGSKATGGFCITTYSLLSSSKLCHILTDCPQLREQTLPMGKLITYKGRGYTWVPIRKGGIISLTPELMRTLSLQVHSELLAIRSSNIAFTMGAKGPLWEKAQTFNGEITRY
;
A
#
# COMPACT_ATOMS: atom_id res chain seq x y z
N MET A 1 -9.81 11.90 -9.96
CA MET A 1 -8.45 11.39 -9.70
C MET A 1 -7.42 12.15 -10.56
N PRO A 2 -6.56 12.99 -9.97
CA PRO A 2 -5.57 13.77 -10.74
C PRO A 2 -4.50 12.88 -11.39
N GLN A 3 -4.05 13.29 -12.58
CA GLN A 3 -2.78 12.87 -13.16
C GLN A 3 -1.77 13.99 -12.98
N ILE A 4 -0.78 13.79 -12.11
CA ILE A 4 0.25 14.80 -11.81
C ILE A 4 1.26 14.99 -12.96
N THR A 5 1.20 14.12 -13.97
CA THR A 5 1.97 14.20 -15.22
C THR A 5 1.08 13.79 -16.38
N LYS A 6 1.16 14.49 -17.52
CA LYS A 6 0.41 14.15 -18.74
C LYS A 6 0.69 12.70 -19.15
N GLY A 7 -0.35 11.86 -19.16
CA GLY A 7 -0.23 10.44 -19.51
C GLY A 7 0.48 9.57 -18.48
N GLY A 8 0.78 10.09 -17.30
CA GLY A 8 1.41 9.32 -16.23
C GLY A 8 0.42 8.69 -15.25
N LYS A 9 0.95 8.27 -14.11
CA LYS A 9 0.17 7.55 -13.10
C LYS A 9 -0.89 8.45 -12.47
N PHE A 10 -2.02 7.84 -12.14
CA PHE A 10 -3.07 8.48 -11.38
C PHE A 10 -2.79 8.43 -9.89
N ILE A 11 -3.18 9.50 -9.19
CA ILE A 11 -3.00 9.65 -7.75
C ILE A 11 -4.37 9.64 -7.08
N PHE A 12 -4.61 8.68 -6.17
CA PHE A 12 -5.85 8.60 -5.39
C PHE A 12 -5.92 9.65 -4.28
N GLY A 13 -4.77 10.06 -3.75
CA GLY A 13 -4.68 11.01 -2.66
C GLY A 13 -3.35 10.91 -1.92
N ILE A 14 -3.26 11.65 -0.83
CA ILE A 14 -2.16 11.58 0.14
C ILE A 14 -2.75 11.10 1.47
N SER A 15 -2.15 10.09 2.07
CA SER A 15 -2.54 9.60 3.38
C SER A 15 -1.41 9.84 4.38
N HIS A 16 -1.73 10.26 5.60
CA HIS A 16 -0.72 10.40 6.65
C HIS A 16 -0.82 9.29 7.69
N ILE A 17 0.29 8.98 8.34
CA ILE A 17 0.36 8.04 9.44
C ILE A 17 0.02 8.77 10.74
N ARG A 18 -1.02 8.32 11.43
CA ARG A 18 -1.52 8.92 12.68
C ARG A 18 -0.70 8.48 13.89
N GLU A 19 -0.92 9.14 15.02
CA GLU A 19 -0.22 8.84 16.29
C GLU A 19 -0.45 7.40 16.77
N ASP A 20 -1.63 6.84 16.48
CA ASP A 20 -1.99 5.46 16.78
C ASP A 20 -1.48 4.45 15.71
N LEU A 21 -0.56 4.89 14.84
CA LEU A 21 0.03 4.15 13.73
C LEU A 21 -0.99 3.69 12.67
N THR A 22 -2.19 4.28 12.65
CA THR A 22 -3.16 4.02 11.60
C THR A 22 -2.92 4.89 10.37
N ILE A 23 -3.39 4.40 9.24
CA ILE A 23 -3.45 5.13 7.99
C ILE A 23 -4.79 4.87 7.30
N GLN A 24 -5.39 5.93 6.77
CA GLN A 24 -6.61 5.87 5.99
C GLN A 24 -6.26 5.68 4.51
N ILE A 25 -6.69 4.58 3.91
CA ILE A 25 -6.59 4.36 2.47
C ILE A 25 -7.63 5.26 1.78
N PRO A 26 -7.30 5.96 0.68
CA PRO A 26 -8.27 6.76 -0.06
C PRO A 26 -9.47 5.92 -0.49
N GLU A 27 -10.69 6.45 -0.32
CA GLU A 27 -11.94 5.71 -0.59
C GLU A 27 -11.97 5.14 -2.01
N GLN A 28 -11.51 5.92 -2.99
CA GLN A 28 -11.46 5.44 -4.38
C GLN A 28 -10.55 4.21 -4.53
N ALA A 29 -9.42 4.12 -3.82
CA ALA A 29 -8.56 2.95 -3.85
C ALA A 29 -9.20 1.76 -3.10
N VAL A 30 -9.94 2.01 -2.02
CA VAL A 30 -10.74 0.98 -1.33
C VAL A 30 -11.72 0.32 -2.29
N HIS A 31 -12.47 1.12 -3.05
CA HIS A 31 -13.43 0.61 -4.03
C HIS A 31 -12.74 -0.07 -5.22
N GLU A 32 -11.72 0.56 -5.80
CA GLU A 32 -11.08 0.06 -7.02
C GLU A 32 -10.34 -1.27 -6.81
N TYR A 33 -9.76 -1.49 -5.63
CA TYR A 33 -9.02 -2.71 -5.30
C TYR A 33 -9.82 -3.70 -4.44
N ALA A 34 -11.15 -3.54 -4.38
CA ALA A 34 -12.08 -4.43 -3.67
C ALA A 34 -11.67 -4.68 -2.21
N LEU A 35 -11.32 -3.61 -1.49
CA LEU A 35 -10.89 -3.69 -0.09
C LEU A 35 -12.06 -3.69 0.92
N THR A 36 -13.29 -3.43 0.48
CA THR A 36 -14.46 -3.26 1.36
C THR A 36 -14.89 -4.56 2.04
N ASP A 37 -14.75 -5.69 1.35
CA ASP A 37 -15.30 -6.99 1.75
C ASP A 37 -14.20 -8.00 2.13
N VAL A 38 -13.01 -7.50 2.49
CA VAL A 38 -11.89 -8.34 2.94
C VAL A 38 -11.53 -8.00 4.38
N GLU A 39 -11.19 -9.02 5.16
CA GLU A 39 -10.73 -8.83 6.54
C GLU A 39 -9.26 -8.42 6.58
N ASN A 40 -8.48 -8.86 5.59
CA ASN A 40 -7.04 -8.73 5.55
C ASN A 40 -6.56 -8.36 4.16
N ILE A 41 -5.52 -7.52 4.11
CA ILE A 41 -4.81 -7.15 2.89
C ILE A 41 -3.37 -7.65 2.94
N ILE A 42 -2.75 -7.73 1.77
CA ILE A 42 -1.34 -8.07 1.61
C ILE A 42 -0.56 -6.79 1.32
N LEU A 43 0.50 -6.57 2.11
CA LEU A 43 1.46 -5.51 1.90
C LEU A 43 2.73 -6.05 1.26
N ILE A 44 3.24 -5.33 0.26
CA ILE A 44 4.49 -5.64 -0.43
C ILE A 44 5.42 -4.44 -0.28
N THR A 45 6.66 -4.62 0.15
CA THR A 45 7.60 -3.50 0.26
C THR A 45 7.75 -2.77 -1.08
N GLY A 46 7.70 -1.44 -1.05
CA GLY A 46 7.88 -0.60 -2.22
C GLY A 46 9.29 -0.68 -2.80
N SER A 47 9.48 -0.11 -3.98
CA SER A 47 10.81 -0.01 -4.58
C SER A 47 11.73 0.91 -3.76
N LYS A 48 13.06 0.79 -3.90
CA LYS A 48 14.01 1.72 -3.26
C LYS A 48 13.74 3.19 -3.66
N ALA A 49 13.31 3.41 -4.90
CA ALA A 49 13.05 4.74 -5.45
C ALA A 49 11.77 5.38 -4.88
N THR A 50 10.71 4.58 -4.68
CA THR A 50 9.40 5.08 -4.22
C THR A 50 9.23 4.99 -2.69
N GLY A 51 9.95 4.08 -2.04
CA GLY A 51 9.73 3.74 -0.63
C GLY A 51 8.33 3.20 -0.37
N GLY A 52 7.95 3.17 0.91
CA GLY A 52 6.62 2.74 1.35
C GLY A 52 6.29 1.31 0.95
N PHE A 53 5.04 1.06 0.55
CA PHE A 53 4.54 -0.28 0.28
C PHE A 53 3.41 -0.30 -0.76
N CYS A 54 3.21 -1.43 -1.41
CA CYS A 54 2.05 -1.70 -2.25
C CYS A 54 0.99 -2.46 -1.46
N ILE A 55 -0.27 -2.23 -1.81
CA ILE A 55 -1.44 -2.90 -1.23
C ILE A 55 -2.10 -3.74 -2.32
N THR A 56 -2.44 -4.99 -1.98
CA THR A 56 -3.27 -5.89 -2.78
C THR A 56 -4.16 -6.73 -1.85
N THR A 57 -5.13 -7.45 -2.41
CA THR A 57 -5.93 -8.43 -1.68
C THR A 57 -5.52 -9.84 -2.05
N TYR A 58 -5.91 -10.81 -1.24
CA TYR A 58 -5.71 -12.22 -1.57
C TYR A 58 -6.33 -12.57 -2.93
N SER A 59 -7.60 -12.18 -3.15
CA SER A 59 -8.34 -12.44 -4.38
C SER A 59 -7.67 -11.86 -5.63
N LEU A 60 -7.20 -10.61 -5.55
CA LEU A 60 -6.47 -9.97 -6.66
C LEU A 60 -5.13 -10.65 -6.93
N LEU A 61 -4.40 -11.04 -5.88
CA LEU A 61 -3.10 -11.69 -6.05
C LEU A 61 -3.25 -13.12 -6.59
N SER A 62 -4.21 -13.89 -6.07
CA SER A 62 -4.46 -15.29 -6.44
C SER A 62 -4.98 -15.44 -7.87
N SER A 63 -5.72 -14.45 -8.38
CA SER A 63 -6.21 -14.42 -9.76
C SER A 63 -5.21 -13.82 -10.76
N SER A 64 -4.04 -13.37 -10.30
CA SER A 64 -3.03 -12.72 -11.14
C SER A 64 -1.95 -13.68 -11.65
N LYS A 65 -1.11 -13.19 -12.57
CA LYS A 65 0.12 -13.90 -12.99
C LYS A 65 1.14 -14.07 -11.85
N LEU A 66 0.96 -13.36 -10.73
CA LEU A 66 1.81 -13.43 -9.54
C LEU A 66 1.26 -14.40 -8.47
N CYS A 67 0.22 -15.18 -8.79
CA CYS A 67 -0.41 -16.12 -7.85
C CYS A 67 0.57 -17.12 -7.23
N HIS A 68 1.64 -17.50 -7.95
CA HIS A 68 2.67 -18.41 -7.48
C HIS A 68 3.36 -17.95 -6.20
N ILE A 69 3.36 -16.64 -5.89
CA ILE A 69 3.85 -16.10 -4.60
C ILE A 69 3.11 -16.76 -3.43
N LEU A 70 1.81 -17.00 -3.55
CA LEU A 70 0.99 -17.62 -2.50
C LEU A 70 1.27 -19.11 -2.34
N THR A 71 1.77 -19.78 -3.38
CA THR A 71 2.21 -21.18 -3.33
C THR A 71 3.61 -21.28 -2.73
N ASP A 72 4.52 -20.40 -3.15
CA ASP A 72 5.91 -20.39 -2.68
C ASP A 72 6.03 -19.85 -1.24
N CYS A 73 5.08 -19.03 -0.81
CA CYS A 73 4.99 -18.44 0.54
C CYS A 73 3.68 -18.86 1.22
N PRO A 74 3.52 -20.13 1.62
CA PRO A 74 2.27 -20.62 2.21
C PRO A 74 1.93 -19.87 3.51
N GLN A 75 2.92 -19.37 4.26
CA GLN A 75 2.66 -18.60 5.48
C GLN A 75 1.96 -17.26 5.23
N LEU A 76 2.13 -16.68 4.02
CA LEU A 76 1.40 -15.48 3.60
C LEU A 76 -0.04 -15.82 3.21
N ARG A 77 -0.23 -16.93 2.46
CA ARG A 77 -1.55 -17.43 2.04
C ARG A 77 -2.42 -17.81 3.25
N GLU A 78 -1.84 -18.58 4.16
CA GLU A 78 -2.52 -19.14 5.32
C GLU A 78 -2.50 -18.20 6.53
N GLN A 79 -1.88 -17.02 6.38
CA GLN A 79 -1.78 -15.99 7.43
C GLN A 79 -1.21 -16.50 8.75
N THR A 80 -0.33 -17.50 8.69
CA THR A 80 0.35 -18.05 9.87
C THR A 80 1.51 -17.18 10.35
N LEU A 81 1.89 -16.16 9.57
CA LEU A 81 2.81 -15.11 10.00
C LEU A 81 2.15 -14.24 11.08
N PRO A 82 2.89 -13.80 12.10
CA PRO A 82 2.44 -12.70 12.95
C PRO A 82 2.09 -11.47 12.08
N MET A 83 0.99 -10.80 12.43
CA MET A 83 0.52 -9.60 11.75
C MET A 83 1.64 -8.58 11.54
N GLY A 84 1.80 -8.09 10.30
CA GLY A 84 2.82 -7.11 9.94
C GLY A 84 4.27 -7.62 9.91
N LYS A 85 4.53 -8.88 10.27
CA LYS A 85 5.87 -9.48 10.14
C LYS A 85 6.17 -9.76 8.68
N LEU A 86 7.30 -9.24 8.19
CA LEU A 86 7.72 -9.40 6.81
C LEU A 86 8.43 -10.73 6.58
N ILE A 87 8.06 -11.42 5.51
CA ILE A 87 8.88 -12.47 4.89
C ILE A 87 9.52 -11.93 3.60
N THR A 88 10.70 -12.43 3.25
CA THR A 88 11.38 -12.03 2.01
C THR A 88 11.16 -13.07 0.93
N TYR A 89 10.70 -12.63 -0.23
CA TYR A 89 10.60 -13.44 -1.44
C TYR A 89 11.13 -12.65 -2.64
N LYS A 90 12.14 -13.20 -3.34
CA LYS A 90 12.78 -12.58 -4.51
C LYS A 90 13.14 -11.09 -4.32
N GLY A 91 13.69 -10.75 -3.15
CA GLY A 91 14.14 -9.38 -2.84
C GLY A 91 13.02 -8.37 -2.58
N ARG A 92 11.81 -8.84 -2.27
CA ARG A 92 10.68 -8.03 -1.79
C ARG A 92 10.18 -8.62 -0.47
N GLY A 93 9.79 -7.73 0.44
CA GLY A 93 9.12 -8.11 1.68
C GLY A 93 7.62 -8.25 1.45
N TYR A 94 6.99 -9.25 2.05
CA TYR A 94 5.56 -9.49 2.02
C TYR A 94 5.04 -9.71 3.43
N THR A 95 3.87 -9.15 3.74
CA THR A 95 3.17 -9.39 4.99
C THR A 95 1.67 -9.22 4.79
N TRP A 96 0.89 -9.49 5.84
CA TRP A 96 -0.54 -9.21 5.88
C TRP A 96 -0.84 -8.28 7.07
N VAL A 97 -1.88 -7.47 6.91
CA VAL A 97 -2.47 -6.66 7.99
C VAL A 97 -4.00 -6.67 7.87
N PRO A 98 -4.73 -6.58 8.99
CA PRO A 98 -6.17 -6.41 8.95
C PRO A 98 -6.55 -5.03 8.42
N ILE A 99 -7.68 -4.97 7.74
CA ILE A 99 -8.30 -3.72 7.29
C ILE A 99 -9.63 -3.54 7.99
N ARG A 100 -9.83 -2.35 8.57
CA ARG A 100 -11.09 -1.98 9.21
C ARG A 100 -12.02 -1.33 8.19
N LYS A 101 -13.31 -1.26 8.53
CA LYS A 101 -14.33 -0.58 7.73
C LYS A 101 -13.86 0.82 7.32
N GLY A 102 -14.10 1.16 6.06
CA GLY A 102 -13.70 2.44 5.49
C GLY A 102 -12.24 2.47 5.01
N GLY A 103 -11.46 1.41 5.16
CA GLY A 103 -10.09 1.35 4.60
C GLY A 103 -8.99 1.78 5.56
N ILE A 104 -9.21 1.67 6.87
CA ILE A 104 -8.20 1.99 7.88
C ILE A 104 -7.36 0.74 8.15
N ILE A 105 -6.04 0.89 8.09
CA ILE A 105 -5.09 -0.17 8.47
C ILE A 105 -4.18 0.33 9.60
N SER A 106 -3.68 -0.59 10.42
CA SER A 106 -2.69 -0.30 11.47
C SER A 106 -1.34 -0.89 11.07
N LEU A 107 -0.30 -0.07 11.11
CA LEU A 107 1.07 -0.50 10.88
C LEU A 107 1.73 -0.81 12.23
N THR A 108 2.32 -1.99 12.38
CA THR A 108 3.04 -2.30 13.62
C THR A 108 4.30 -1.43 13.76
N PRO A 109 4.78 -1.15 14.98
CA PRO A 109 6.05 -0.43 15.17
C PRO A 109 7.23 -1.06 14.44
N GLU A 110 7.27 -2.40 14.38
CA GLU A 110 8.30 -3.14 13.65
C GLU A 110 8.20 -2.94 12.13
N LEU A 111 6.99 -2.98 11.58
CA LEU A 111 6.74 -2.75 10.16
C LEU A 111 7.11 -1.32 9.77
N MET A 112 6.73 -0.34 10.58
CA MET A 112 7.10 1.07 10.43
C MET A 112 8.62 1.25 10.31
N ARG A 113 9.36 0.68 11.28
CA ARG A 113 10.83 0.72 11.28
C ARG A 113 11.43 0.07 10.05
N THR A 114 10.93 -1.10 9.65
CA THR A 114 11.43 -1.81 8.45
C THR A 114 11.18 -1.01 7.17
N LEU A 115 10.04 -0.34 7.08
CA LEU A 115 9.68 0.52 5.94
C LEU A 115 10.33 1.91 6.01
N SER A 116 11.07 2.22 7.08
CA SER A 116 11.64 3.54 7.36
C SER A 116 10.57 4.65 7.39
N LEU A 117 9.42 4.33 8.01
CA LEU A 117 8.29 5.23 8.20
C LEU A 117 8.19 5.67 9.67
N GLN A 118 7.60 6.85 9.88
CA GLN A 118 7.35 7.42 11.20
C GLN A 118 5.95 8.04 11.27
N VAL A 119 5.46 8.31 12.47
CA VAL A 119 4.23 9.10 12.67
C VAL A 119 4.35 10.43 11.90
N HIS A 120 3.22 10.89 11.35
CA HIS A 120 3.11 12.04 10.46
C HIS A 120 3.80 11.89 9.10
N SER A 121 4.37 10.73 8.76
CA SER A 121 4.81 10.48 7.38
C SER A 121 3.60 10.54 6.46
N GLU A 122 3.76 11.25 5.34
CA GLU A 122 2.79 11.30 4.27
C GLU A 122 3.14 10.27 3.19
N LEU A 123 2.14 9.56 2.67
CA LEU A 123 2.26 8.55 1.63
C LEU A 123 1.35 8.90 0.46
N LEU A 124 1.92 8.94 -0.75
CA LEU A 124 1.17 9.10 -1.99
C LEU A 124 0.48 7.79 -2.35
N ALA A 125 -0.84 7.80 -2.44
CA ALA A 125 -1.59 6.68 -2.98
C ALA A 125 -1.58 6.75 -4.50
N ILE A 126 -0.75 5.93 -5.13
CA ILE A 126 -0.49 5.90 -6.57
C ILE A 126 -1.13 4.65 -7.17
N ARG A 127 -1.99 4.83 -8.17
CA ARG A 127 -2.50 3.72 -8.99
C ARG A 127 -1.36 3.07 -9.76
N SER A 128 -1.02 1.82 -9.40
CA SER A 128 0.17 1.14 -9.96
C SER A 128 -0.17 0.13 -11.05
N SER A 129 -1.07 -0.80 -10.77
CA SER A 129 -1.57 -1.79 -11.74
C SER A 129 -3.03 -2.13 -11.45
N ASN A 130 -3.60 -3.07 -12.20
CA ASN A 130 -4.93 -3.60 -11.96
C ASN A 130 -5.04 -4.50 -10.72
N ILE A 131 -3.92 -4.92 -10.11
CA ILE A 131 -3.92 -5.83 -8.94
C ILE A 131 -3.35 -5.18 -7.67
N ALA A 132 -2.62 -4.07 -7.78
CA ALA A 132 -2.08 -3.37 -6.63
C ALA A 132 -1.92 -1.87 -6.88
N PHE A 133 -2.02 -1.09 -5.81
CA PHE A 133 -1.62 0.31 -5.76
C PHE A 133 -0.49 0.51 -4.77
N THR A 134 0.19 1.64 -4.84
CA THR A 134 1.36 1.96 -4.02
C THR A 134 1.03 3.09 -3.06
N MET A 135 1.35 2.92 -1.78
CA MET A 135 1.48 3.97 -0.77
C MET A 135 2.96 4.39 -0.75
N GLY A 136 3.33 5.36 -1.58
CA GLY A 136 4.70 5.78 -1.83
C GLY A 136 5.17 6.87 -0.88
N ALA A 137 6.29 6.66 -0.20
CA ALA A 137 6.81 7.59 0.81
C ALA A 137 7.74 8.67 0.25
N LYS A 138 8.27 8.48 -0.98
CA LYS A 138 9.26 9.37 -1.59
C LYS A 138 9.37 9.19 -3.11
N GLY A 139 10.28 9.96 -3.69
CA GLY A 139 10.73 9.81 -5.08
C GLY A 139 10.05 10.77 -6.05
N PRO A 140 10.28 10.60 -7.37
CA PRO A 140 9.95 11.62 -8.36
C PRO A 140 8.45 11.95 -8.49
N LEU A 141 7.56 11.00 -8.16
CA LEU A 141 6.12 11.27 -8.15
C LEU A 141 5.71 12.11 -6.94
N TRP A 142 6.43 12.00 -5.82
CA TRP A 142 6.21 12.83 -4.64
C TRP A 142 6.60 14.29 -4.93
N GLU A 143 7.80 14.50 -5.49
CA GLU A 143 8.29 15.82 -5.90
C GLU A 143 7.29 16.52 -6.85
N LYS A 144 6.73 15.77 -7.81
CA LYS A 144 5.72 16.29 -8.73
C LYS A 144 4.37 16.56 -8.08
N ALA A 145 3.97 15.76 -7.09
CA ALA A 145 2.76 16.01 -6.33
C ALA A 145 2.85 17.31 -5.52
N GLN A 146 4.04 17.64 -5.01
CA GLN A 146 4.30 18.89 -4.27
C GLN A 146 4.21 20.14 -5.16
N THR A 147 4.55 20.04 -6.44
CA THR A 147 4.48 21.15 -7.41
C THR A 147 3.21 21.11 -8.27
N PHE A 148 2.25 20.26 -7.94
CA PHE A 148 1.02 20.12 -8.72
C PHE A 148 0.06 21.26 -8.39
N ASN A 149 -0.30 22.07 -9.39
CA ASN A 149 -1.17 23.24 -9.23
C ASN A 149 -2.67 22.91 -9.03
N GLY A 150 -3.01 21.65 -8.79
CA GLY A 150 -4.38 21.21 -8.53
C GLY A 150 -4.54 20.59 -7.14
N GLU A 151 -5.77 20.25 -6.76
CA GLU A 151 -6.03 19.60 -5.48
C GLU A 151 -5.68 18.10 -5.50
N ILE A 152 -5.00 17.66 -4.45
CA ILE A 152 -4.82 16.26 -4.10
C ILE A 152 -5.45 16.07 -2.73
N THR A 153 -6.51 15.27 -2.66
CA THR A 153 -7.22 14.98 -1.42
C THR A 153 -6.29 14.34 -0.39
N ARG A 154 -6.39 14.80 0.86
CA ARG A 154 -5.63 14.29 2.01
C ARG A 154 -6.52 13.48 2.94
N TYR A 155 -5.99 12.38 3.48
CA TYR A 155 -6.67 11.40 4.33
C TYR A 155 -5.89 11.13 5.62
#